data_AF-A0A1H9HGF3-F1
#
_entry.id   AF-A0A1H9HGF3-F1
#
_cell.length_a   1.000
_cell.length_b   1.000
_cell.length_c   1.000
_cell.angle_alpha   90.00
_cell.angle_beta   90.00
_cell.angle_gamma   90.00
#
_symmetry.space_group_name_H-M   'P 1'
#
loop_
_entity.id
_entity.type
_entity.pdbx_description
1 polymer ?
#
loop_
_entity_poly.entity_id
_entity_poly.type
_entity_poly.pdbx_seq_one_letter_code
_entity_poly.pdbx_strand_id
1 'polypeptide(L)' 'RTAQANQIRGLLSEFGIVIPQGIRSIINRVPGILEDAGNDLPGSMRHLLKQLNDHLKQLS' A
#
# COMPACT_ATOMS: atom_id res chain seq x y z
N ARG A 1 4.37 12.83 -0.04
CA ARG A 1 4.69 11.95 1.12
C ARG A 1 3.45 11.63 1.96
N THR A 2 2.95 12.51 2.83
CA THR A 2 1.84 12.18 3.77
C THR A 2 0.50 11.88 3.10
N ALA A 3 0.06 12.71 2.14
CA ALA A 3 -1.21 12.48 1.43
C ALA A 3 -1.25 11.14 0.70
N GLN A 4 -0.16 10.79 0.01
CA GLN A 4 -0.04 9.50 -0.68
C GLN A 4 0.03 8.31 0.29
N ALA A 5 0.73 8.47 1.42
CA ALA A 5 0.71 7.48 2.49
C ALA A 5 -0.73 7.24 3.02
N ASN A 6 -1.54 8.30 3.14
CA ASN A 6 -2.93 8.19 3.55
C ASN A 6 -3.81 7.54 2.47
N GLN A 7 -3.58 7.85 1.19
CA GLN A 7 -4.26 7.19 0.08
C GLN A 7 -4.01 5.67 0.10
N ILE A 8 -2.76 5.24 0.24
CA ILE A 8 -2.41 3.81 0.35
C ILE A 8 -3.13 3.14 1.52
N ARG A 9 -3.18 3.80 2.69
CA ARG A 9 -3.90 3.25 3.86
C ARG A 9 -5.40 3.16 3.62
N GLY A 10 -6.01 4.17 2.99
CA GLY A 10 -7.44 4.15 2.65
C GLY A 10 -7.78 2.98 1.74
N LEU A 11 -7.05 2.85 0.62
CA LEU A 11 -7.22 1.76 -0.34
C LEU A 11 -7.09 0.38 0.31
N LEU A 12 -6.12 0.18 1.19
CA LEU A 12 -5.94 -1.11 1.88
C LEU A 12 -7.01 -1.38 2.95
N SER A 13 -7.50 -0.34 3.62
CA SER A 13 -8.54 -0.49 4.64
C SER A 13 -9.88 -0.95 4.07
N GLU A 14 -10.16 -0.63 2.80
CA GLU A 14 -11.34 -1.13 2.07
C GLU A 14 -11.34 -2.67 1.93
N PHE A 15 -10.17 -3.30 2.05
CA PHE A 15 -9.99 -4.77 2.00
C PHE A 15 -9.66 -5.35 3.38
N GLY A 16 -9.91 -4.60 4.46
CA GLY A 16 -9.62 -5.04 5.83
C GLY A 16 -8.14 -5.03 6.21
N ILE A 17 -7.27 -4.53 5.34
CA ILE A 17 -5.81 -4.49 5.58
C ILE A 17 -5.44 -3.17 6.25
N VAL A 18 -5.23 -3.20 7.56
CA VAL A 18 -4.87 -2.01 8.33
C VAL A 18 -3.35 -1.90 8.48
N ILE A 19 -2.78 -0.82 7.95
CA ILE A 19 -1.36 -0.48 8.14
C ILE A 19 -1.22 0.60 9.24
N PRO A 20 -0.31 0.41 10.23
CA PRO A 20 0.00 1.43 11.22
C PRO A 20 0.40 2.79 10.61
N GLN A 21 0.28 3.83 11.40
CA GLN A 21 0.77 5.16 11.02
C GLN A 21 2.28 5.16 10.73
N GLY A 22 2.72 6.17 9.97
CA GLY A 22 4.12 6.32 9.53
C GLY A 22 4.40 5.79 8.13
N ILE A 23 5.31 6.47 7.42
CA ILE A 23 5.70 6.11 6.04
C ILE A 23 6.52 4.82 6.03
N ARG A 24 7.40 4.63 7.02
CA ARG A 24 8.23 3.42 7.14
C ARG A 24 7.37 2.15 7.24
N SER A 25 6.24 2.22 7.95
CA SER A 25 5.28 1.13 8.06
C SER A 25 4.71 0.71 6.70
N ILE A 26 4.45 1.67 5.81
CA ILE A 26 3.96 1.41 4.45
C ILE A 26 5.07 0.76 3.62
N ILE A 27 6.25 1.37 3.55
CA ILE A 27 7.38 0.89 2.74
C ILE A 27 7.74 -0.56 3.08
N ASN A 28 7.68 -0.92 4.36
CA ASN A 28 8.02 -2.26 4.83
C ASN A 28 6.92 -3.30 4.60
N ARG A 29 5.63 -2.92 4.61
CA ARG A 29 4.51 -3.87 4.58
C ARG A 29 3.89 -4.05 3.20
N VAL A 30 3.85 -3.00 2.37
CA VAL A 30 3.22 -3.06 1.04
C VAL A 30 3.83 -4.13 0.13
N PRO A 31 5.17 -4.34 0.08
CA PRO A 31 5.73 -5.42 -0.73
C PRO A 31 5.16 -6.80 -0.36
N GLY A 32 5.07 -7.13 0.93
CA GLY A 32 4.49 -8.39 1.38
C GLY A 32 3.00 -8.53 1.05
N ILE A 33 2.23 -7.44 1.15
CA ILE A 33 0.82 -7.44 0.75
C ILE A 33 0.66 -7.70 -0.77
N LEU A 34 1.54 -7.15 -1.60
CA LEU A 34 1.50 -7.36 -3.04
C LEU A 34 1.88 -8.79 -3.44
N GLU A 35 2.78 -9.44 -2.71
CA GLU A 35 3.23 -10.82 -2.93
C GLU A 35 2.25 -11.87 -2.41
N ASP A 36 1.46 -11.52 -1.39
CA ASP A 36 0.45 -12.41 -0.83
C ASP A 36 -0.72 -12.60 -1.79
N ALA A 37 -0.74 -13.75 -2.47
CA ALA A 37 -1.82 -14.16 -3.38
C ALA A 37 -3.09 -14.65 -2.64
N GLY A 38 -3.01 -14.83 -1.32
CA GLY A 38 -4.13 -15.25 -0.48
C GLY A 38 -5.01 -14.08 -0.01
N ASN A 39 -4.54 -12.83 -0.13
CA ASN A 39 -5.42 -11.68 0.09
C ASN A 39 -6.30 -11.39 -1.13
N ASP A 40 -7.54 -11.00 -0.87
CA ASP A 40 -8.58 -10.77 -1.89
C ASP A 40 -8.39 -9.46 -2.68
N LEU A 41 -7.15 -8.94 -2.78
CA LEU A 41 -6.87 -7.74 -3.56
C LEU A 41 -7.04 -8.01 -5.06
N PRO A 42 -7.92 -7.28 -5.76
CA PRO A 42 -8.06 -7.36 -7.21
C PRO A 42 -6.76 -7.03 -7.93
N GLY A 43 -6.50 -7.66 -9.07
CA GLY A 43 -5.28 -7.40 -9.85
C GLY A 43 -5.08 -5.92 -10.21
N SER A 44 -6.15 -5.20 -10.57
CA SER A 44 -6.12 -3.76 -10.83
C SER A 44 -5.70 -2.95 -9.61
N MET A 45 -6.18 -3.33 -8.42
CA MET A 45 -5.80 -2.71 -7.15
C MET A 45 -4.32 -2.97 -6.82
N ARG A 46 -3.82 -4.18 -7.06
CA ARG A 46 -2.39 -4.50 -6.87
C ARG A 46 -1.50 -3.65 -7.77
N HIS A 47 -1.89 -3.43 -9.03
CA HIS A 47 -1.16 -2.54 -9.94
C HIS A 47 -1.14 -1.09 -9.44
N LEU A 48 -2.29 -0.54 -9.04
CA LEU A 48 -2.38 0.81 -8.49
C LEU A 48 -1.53 0.96 -7.22
N LEU A 49 -1.67 0.01 -6.28
CA LEU A 49 -0.94 0.02 -5.02
C LEU A 49 0.59 -0.03 -5.24
N LYS A 50 1.04 -0.83 -6.22
CA LYS A 50 2.46 -0.87 -6.62
C LYS A 50 2.94 0.49 -7.12
N GLN A 51 2.21 1.13 -8.03
CA GLN A 51 2.56 2.45 -8.55
C GLN A 51 2.62 3.52 -7.45
N LEU A 52 1.64 3.52 -6.54
CA LEU A 52 1.62 4.45 -5.40
C LEU A 52 2.79 4.22 -4.44
N ASN A 53 3.13 2.96 -4.16
CA ASN A 53 4.26 2.62 -3.31
C ASN A 53 5.60 3.01 -3.94
N ASP A 54 5.78 2.76 -5.23
CA ASP A 54 7.00 3.12 -5.96
C ASP A 54 7.18 4.65 -5.99
N HIS A 55 6.11 5.40 -6.25
CA HIS A 55 6.16 6.87 -6.17
C HIS A 55 6.42 7.37 -4.75
N LEU A 56 5.83 6.74 -3.72
CA LEU A 56 6.10 7.11 -2.32
C LEU A 56 7.57 6.89 -1.93
N LYS A 57 8.21 5.83 -2.45
CA LYS A 57 9.65 5.57 -2.25
C LYS A 57 10.53 6.61 -2.92
N GLN A 58 10.20 7.04 -4.14
CA GLN A 58 10.92 8.12 -4.84
C GLN A 58 10.83 9.46 -4.09
N LEU A 59 9.68 9.69 -3.46
CA LEU A 59 9.43 10.86 -2.63
C LEU A 59 9.93 10.70 -1.20
N SER A 60 10.64 9.64 -0.78
CA SER A 60 11.06 9.45 0.62
C SER A 60 12.56 9.60 0.78
#